data_AF-A0A3B9A8S7-F1
#
_entry.id   AF-A0A3B9A8S7-F1
#
_cell.length_a   1.000
_cell.length_b   1.000
_cell.length_c   1.000
_cell.angle_alpha   90.00
_cell.angle_beta   90.00
_cell.angle_gamma   90.00
#
_symmetry.space_group_name_H-M   'P 1'
#
loop_
_entity.id
_entity.type
_entity.pdbx_description
1 polymer ?
#
loop_
_entity_poly.entity_id
_entity_poly.type
_entity_poly.pdbx_seq_one_letter_code
_entity_poly.pdbx_strand_id
1 'polypeptide(L)'
;MPGIQIYSSRNHIAVRLASVIFFVLIFFAWHPTYADGETRKLEALNKQITNLQRELRQNDDKRSKLNSQLRNSELKAAEASKQLLKLTQQIKDLNKELGALEKKQITLREKRSTQGRLVARELEAAHRLGNQEPLRVLFNLEEPDQINRVLKYYGYVVNARKNILLDYKNTLAHLTTVETSLAEKRGKLEASRSQVETVSAQLQAKVGERKTVLAAINKKLDHGN
;
A
#
# COMPACT_ATOMS: atom_id res chain seq x y z
N MET A 1 -16.13 -22.74 -137.33
CA MET A 1 -15.44 -23.98 -137.78
C MET A 1 -15.06 -24.80 -136.54
N PRO A 2 -15.04 -26.14 -136.61
CA PRO A 2 -15.01 -26.99 -135.41
C PRO A 2 -13.60 -27.42 -134.96
N GLY A 3 -13.48 -27.81 -133.69
CA GLY A 3 -12.34 -28.52 -133.10
C GLY A 3 -12.83 -29.45 -131.98
N ILE A 4 -12.45 -30.73 -132.07
CA ILE A 4 -12.99 -31.91 -131.34
C ILE A 4 -11.75 -32.84 -131.15
N GLN A 5 -11.43 -33.51 -130.03
CA GLN A 5 -12.23 -34.19 -128.98
C GLN A 5 -11.39 -34.47 -127.68
N ILE A 6 -12.05 -34.95 -126.58
CA ILE A 6 -11.63 -35.96 -125.54
C ILE A 6 -10.11 -36.13 -125.21
N TYR A 7 -9.59 -36.17 -123.95
CA TYR A 7 -10.10 -36.62 -122.62
C TYR A 7 -9.32 -35.91 -121.45
N SER A 8 -9.22 -36.26 -120.15
CA SER A 8 -9.65 -37.39 -119.27
C SER A 8 -9.71 -37.02 -117.75
N SER A 9 -10.07 -38.01 -116.90
CA SER A 9 -9.70 -38.24 -115.47
C SER A 9 -9.24 -37.06 -114.57
N ARG A 10 -9.92 -36.60 -113.52
CA ARG A 10 -10.56 -37.23 -112.31
C ARG A 10 -9.65 -37.32 -111.05
N ASN A 11 -10.04 -36.56 -110.01
CA ASN A 11 -9.84 -36.73 -108.56
C ASN A 11 -8.42 -36.87 -107.94
N HIS A 12 -7.78 -35.74 -107.56
CA HIS A 12 -6.72 -35.77 -106.50
C HIS A 12 -6.71 -34.58 -105.51
N ILE A 13 -7.45 -33.49 -105.73
CA ILE A 13 -7.36 -32.28 -104.89
C ILE A 13 -7.97 -32.47 -103.49
N ALA A 14 -9.04 -33.27 -103.37
CA ALA A 14 -9.81 -33.46 -102.13
C ALA A 14 -8.98 -34.00 -100.93
N VAL A 15 -7.86 -34.68 -101.17
CA VAL A 15 -7.06 -35.33 -100.11
C VAL A 15 -6.11 -34.35 -99.42
N ARG A 16 -5.74 -33.22 -100.05
CA ARG A 16 -4.77 -32.26 -99.46
C ARG A 16 -5.37 -31.25 -98.47
N LEU A 17 -6.70 -31.17 -98.37
CA LEU A 17 -7.39 -30.31 -97.39
C LEU A 17 -7.62 -31.00 -96.02
N ALA A 18 -7.67 -32.33 -95.97
CA ALA A 18 -7.97 -33.07 -94.74
C ALA A 18 -6.84 -33.00 -93.69
N SER A 19 -5.58 -33.02 -94.13
CA SER A 19 -4.42 -33.12 -93.23
C SER A 19 -4.08 -31.84 -92.45
N VAL A 20 -4.61 -30.67 -92.85
CA VAL A 20 -4.35 -29.40 -92.17
C VAL A 20 -5.31 -29.18 -90.99
N ILE A 21 -6.57 -29.62 -91.14
CA ILE A 21 -7.62 -29.40 -90.13
C ILE A 21 -7.40 -30.27 -88.88
N PHE A 22 -6.82 -31.47 -89.03
CA PHE A 22 -6.55 -32.37 -87.90
C PHE A 22 -5.46 -31.85 -86.95
N PHE A 23 -4.47 -31.11 -87.45
CA PHE A 23 -3.36 -30.60 -86.61
C PHE A 23 -3.74 -29.36 -85.79
N VAL A 24 -4.74 -28.58 -86.26
CA VAL A 24 -5.24 -27.38 -85.55
C VAL A 24 -6.11 -27.74 -84.34
N LEU A 25 -6.87 -28.85 -84.42
CA LEU A 25 -7.79 -29.26 -83.34
C LEU A 25 -7.09 -29.88 -82.11
N ILE A 26 -5.85 -30.37 -82.24
CA ILE A 26 -5.08 -30.89 -81.10
C ILE A 26 -4.34 -29.76 -80.36
N PHE A 27 -4.03 -28.64 -81.03
CA PHE A 27 -3.30 -27.52 -80.42
C PHE A 27 -4.12 -26.71 -79.39
N PHE A 28 -5.44 -26.90 -79.36
CA PHE A 28 -6.34 -26.28 -78.38
C PHE A 28 -6.53 -27.08 -77.08
N ALA A 29 -6.01 -28.31 -77.00
CA ALA A 29 -6.16 -29.18 -75.83
C ALA A 29 -5.17 -28.86 -74.68
N TRP A 30 -4.11 -28.10 -74.97
CA TRP A 30 -3.13 -27.62 -73.98
C TRP A 30 -3.14 -26.10 -73.87
N HIS A 31 -4.17 -25.57 -73.21
CA HIS A 31 -4.04 -24.31 -72.48
C HIS A 31 -3.79 -24.66 -71.00
N PRO A 32 -2.59 -24.39 -70.44
CA PRO A 32 -2.39 -24.52 -69.00
C PRO A 32 -3.35 -23.56 -68.31
N THR A 33 -4.16 -24.07 -67.39
CA THR A 33 -5.18 -23.28 -66.72
C THR A 33 -4.52 -22.20 -65.85
N TYR A 34 -4.72 -20.93 -66.21
CA TYR A 34 -4.17 -19.75 -65.51
C TYR A 34 -4.77 -19.52 -64.09
N ALA A 35 -5.40 -20.54 -63.49
CA ALA A 35 -5.93 -20.52 -62.13
C ALA A 35 -4.83 -20.42 -61.05
N ASP A 36 -3.65 -21.00 -61.30
CA ASP A 36 -2.54 -21.07 -60.33
C ASP A 36 -1.94 -19.68 -59.99
N GLY A 37 -2.14 -18.69 -60.85
CA GLY A 37 -1.77 -17.29 -60.56
C GLY A 37 -2.78 -16.55 -59.65
N GLU A 38 -4.01 -17.06 -59.53
CA GLU A 38 -5.10 -16.44 -58.77
C GLU A 38 -5.29 -17.12 -57.41
N THR A 39 -5.22 -18.46 -57.36
CA THR A 39 -5.19 -19.23 -56.10
C THR A 39 -4.06 -18.78 -55.18
N ARG A 40 -2.84 -18.58 -55.71
CA ARG A 40 -1.68 -18.07 -54.94
C ARG A 40 -1.90 -16.66 -54.40
N LYS A 41 -2.61 -15.79 -55.13
CA LYS A 41 -2.98 -14.44 -54.64
C LYS A 41 -4.00 -14.52 -53.50
N LEU A 42 -5.02 -15.35 -53.64
CA LEU A 42 -6.02 -15.59 -52.59
C LEU A 42 -5.40 -16.24 -51.34
N GLU A 43 -4.46 -17.16 -51.51
CA GLU A 43 -3.71 -17.77 -50.40
C GLU A 43 -2.82 -16.74 -49.67
N ALA A 44 -2.13 -15.88 -50.43
CA ALA A 44 -1.33 -14.79 -49.86
C ALA A 44 -2.20 -13.78 -49.09
N LEU A 45 -3.35 -13.39 -49.64
CA LEU A 45 -4.31 -12.50 -48.99
C LEU A 45 -4.89 -13.12 -47.70
N ASN A 46 -5.27 -14.41 -47.74
CA ASN A 46 -5.74 -15.13 -46.54
C ASN A 46 -4.65 -15.23 -45.46
N LYS A 47 -3.37 -15.41 -45.84
CA LYS A 47 -2.23 -15.35 -44.90
C LYS A 47 -2.07 -13.95 -44.30
N GLN A 48 -2.20 -12.88 -45.09
CA GLN A 48 -2.17 -11.50 -44.60
C GLN A 48 -3.33 -11.21 -43.61
N ILE A 49 -4.57 -11.59 -43.96
CA ILE A 49 -5.74 -11.45 -43.08
C ILE A 49 -5.54 -12.23 -41.77
N THR A 50 -5.04 -13.47 -41.85
CA THR A 50 -4.78 -14.30 -40.65
C THR A 50 -3.68 -13.70 -39.76
N ASN A 51 -2.65 -13.10 -40.36
CA ASN A 51 -1.59 -12.40 -39.63
C ASN A 51 -2.13 -11.13 -38.95
N LEU A 52 -2.88 -10.30 -39.68
CA LEU A 52 -3.51 -9.09 -39.14
C LEU A 52 -4.48 -9.41 -37.99
N GLN A 53 -5.31 -10.45 -38.12
CA GLN A 53 -6.18 -10.93 -37.03
C GLN A 53 -5.38 -11.40 -35.80
N ARG A 54 -4.22 -12.03 -36.00
CA ARG A 54 -3.32 -12.44 -34.91
C ARG A 54 -2.68 -11.23 -34.23
N GLU A 55 -2.26 -10.23 -34.99
CA GLU A 55 -1.65 -8.99 -34.49
C GLU A 55 -2.66 -8.12 -33.73
N LEU A 56 -3.90 -7.99 -34.23
CA LEU A 56 -5.00 -7.32 -33.54
C LEU A 56 -5.27 -7.96 -32.18
N ARG A 57 -5.53 -9.28 -32.12
CA ARG A 57 -5.73 -10.01 -30.86
C ARG A 57 -4.58 -9.80 -29.89
N GLN A 58 -3.34 -9.93 -30.37
CA GLN A 58 -2.15 -9.67 -29.56
C GLN A 58 -2.03 -8.22 -29.07
N ASN A 59 -2.56 -7.24 -29.80
CA ASN A 59 -2.57 -5.84 -29.39
C ASN A 59 -3.63 -5.61 -28.30
N ASP A 60 -4.81 -6.19 -28.45
CA ASP A 60 -5.90 -6.11 -27.48
C ASP A 60 -5.54 -6.83 -26.16
N ASP A 61 -4.90 -8.00 -26.22
CA ASP A 61 -4.34 -8.69 -25.05
C ASP A 61 -3.33 -7.80 -24.29
N LYS A 62 -2.44 -7.13 -25.03
CA LYS A 62 -1.42 -6.22 -24.47
C LYS A 62 -2.06 -4.96 -23.88
N ARG A 63 -3.07 -4.38 -24.53
CA ARG A 63 -3.87 -3.24 -24.03
C ARG A 63 -4.64 -3.60 -22.76
N SER A 64 -5.33 -4.75 -22.75
CA SER A 64 -6.04 -5.29 -21.59
C SER A 64 -5.10 -5.49 -20.40
N LYS A 65 -3.91 -6.09 -20.63
CA LYS A 65 -2.88 -6.28 -19.61
C LYS A 65 -2.36 -4.95 -19.04
N LEU A 66 -2.04 -3.98 -19.89
CA LEU A 66 -1.57 -2.64 -19.47
C LEU A 66 -2.64 -1.90 -18.65
N ASN A 67 -3.91 -1.92 -19.08
CA ASN A 67 -5.03 -1.32 -18.34
C ASN A 67 -5.25 -1.99 -16.97
N SER A 68 -5.13 -3.32 -16.90
CA SER A 68 -5.20 -4.08 -15.65
C SER A 68 -4.04 -3.73 -14.70
N GLN A 69 -2.81 -3.62 -15.22
CA GLN A 69 -1.64 -3.19 -14.45
C GLN A 69 -1.80 -1.75 -13.92
N LEU A 70 -2.24 -0.82 -14.76
CA LEU A 70 -2.53 0.56 -14.37
C LEU A 70 -3.54 0.61 -13.22
N ARG A 71 -4.71 -0.05 -13.38
CA ARG A 71 -5.76 -0.12 -12.35
C ARG A 71 -5.26 -0.71 -11.04
N ASN A 72 -4.43 -1.75 -11.09
CA ASN A 72 -3.84 -2.39 -9.91
C ASN A 72 -2.85 -1.45 -9.18
N SER A 73 -2.04 -0.69 -9.94
CA SER A 73 -1.14 0.32 -9.37
C SER A 73 -1.90 1.48 -8.72
N GLU A 74 -2.90 2.04 -9.41
CA GLU A 74 -3.72 3.17 -8.91
C GLU A 74 -4.48 2.79 -7.62
N LEU A 75 -5.08 1.58 -7.56
CA LEU A 75 -5.74 1.08 -6.35
C LEU A 75 -4.78 0.94 -5.16
N LYS A 76 -3.55 0.48 -5.40
CA LYS A 76 -2.51 0.36 -4.37
C LYS A 76 -1.96 1.71 -3.95
N ALA A 77 -1.81 2.66 -4.87
CA ALA A 77 -1.43 4.04 -4.57
C ALA A 77 -2.50 4.76 -3.72
N ALA A 78 -3.79 4.54 -4.01
CA ALA A 78 -4.89 5.10 -3.24
C ALA A 78 -4.92 4.55 -1.79
N GLU A 79 -4.78 3.24 -1.61
CA GLU A 79 -4.74 2.64 -0.27
C GLU A 79 -3.46 3.04 0.50
N ALA A 80 -2.30 3.09 -0.14
CA ALA A 80 -1.07 3.63 0.48
C ALA A 80 -1.23 5.10 0.91
N SER A 81 -1.85 5.94 0.07
CA SER A 81 -2.13 7.35 0.41
C SER A 81 -3.07 7.49 1.61
N LYS A 82 -4.11 6.65 1.68
CA LYS A 82 -5.06 6.59 2.81
C LYS A 82 -4.40 6.09 4.09
N GLN A 83 -3.50 5.11 4.01
CA GLN A 83 -2.70 4.65 5.15
C GLN A 83 -1.75 5.75 5.64
N LEU A 84 -1.08 6.47 4.73
CA LEU A 84 -0.22 7.61 5.06
C LEU A 84 -1.00 8.70 5.81
N LEU A 85 -2.19 9.08 5.34
CA LEU A 85 -3.06 10.05 6.03
C LEU A 85 -3.43 9.58 7.45
N LYS A 86 -3.81 8.31 7.61
CA LYS A 86 -4.12 7.71 8.92
C LYS A 86 -2.91 7.76 9.87
N LEU A 87 -1.72 7.40 9.37
CA LEU A 87 -0.48 7.42 10.15
C LEU A 87 -0.08 8.85 10.54
N THR A 88 -0.20 9.83 9.65
CA THR A 88 0.07 11.24 9.95
C THR A 88 -0.85 11.75 11.08
N GLN A 89 -2.14 11.42 11.04
CA GLN A 89 -3.06 11.79 12.12
C GLN A 89 -2.75 11.06 13.43
N GLN A 90 -2.44 9.76 13.39
CA GLN A 90 -2.00 8.98 14.55
C GLN A 90 -0.72 9.55 15.19
N ILE A 91 0.26 9.97 14.39
CA ILE A 91 1.48 10.64 14.84
C ILE A 91 1.16 11.98 15.51
N LYS A 92 0.27 12.78 14.93
CA LYS A 92 -0.18 14.07 15.50
C LYS A 92 -0.84 13.90 16.87
N ASP A 93 -1.73 12.90 17.01
CA ASP A 93 -2.41 12.63 18.27
C ASP A 93 -1.46 12.06 19.33
N LEU A 94 -0.56 11.13 18.97
CA LEU A 94 0.48 10.62 19.88
C LEU A 94 1.39 11.75 20.41
N ASN A 95 1.81 12.69 19.55
CA ASN A 95 2.60 13.84 20.01
C ASN A 95 1.81 14.75 20.97
N LYS A 96 0.51 14.96 20.73
CA LYS A 96 -0.36 15.73 21.63
C LYS A 96 -0.52 15.04 23.00
N GLU A 97 -0.69 13.72 23.02
CA GLU A 97 -0.77 12.93 24.25
C GLU A 97 0.56 12.90 25.01
N LEU A 98 1.69 12.75 24.32
CA LEU A 98 3.03 12.81 24.93
C LEU A 98 3.27 14.15 25.60
N GLY A 99 3.02 15.27 24.91
CA GLY A 99 3.18 16.61 25.50
C GLY A 99 2.25 16.88 26.70
N ALA A 100 1.09 16.21 26.78
CA ALA A 100 0.23 16.26 27.96
C ALA A 100 0.77 15.41 29.13
N LEU A 101 1.29 14.21 28.84
CA LEU A 101 1.92 13.34 29.84
C LEU A 101 3.23 13.91 30.38
N GLU A 102 4.04 14.56 29.55
CA GLU A 102 5.30 15.20 29.96
C GLU A 102 5.04 16.38 30.93
N LYS A 103 4.03 17.22 30.65
CA LYS A 103 3.57 18.25 31.60
C LYS A 103 3.09 17.63 32.92
N LYS A 104 2.28 16.57 32.86
CA LYS A 104 1.83 15.83 34.05
C LYS A 104 3.01 15.22 34.83
N GLN A 105 4.04 14.72 34.14
CA GLN A 105 5.25 14.17 34.75
C GLN A 105 6.05 15.24 35.51
N ILE A 106 6.19 16.44 34.95
CA ILE A 106 6.85 17.58 35.61
C ILE A 106 6.12 17.92 36.91
N THR A 107 4.82 18.18 36.87
CA THR A 107 4.01 18.51 38.06
C THR A 107 4.05 17.39 39.12
N LEU A 108 4.02 16.12 38.71
CA LEU A 108 4.16 15.00 39.65
C LEU A 108 5.55 14.92 40.29
N ARG A 109 6.62 15.26 39.56
CA ARG A 109 8.00 15.31 40.09
C ARG A 109 8.21 16.48 41.06
N GLU A 110 7.62 17.64 40.78
CA GLU A 110 7.59 18.80 41.68
C GLU A 110 6.84 18.48 42.98
N LYS A 111 5.65 17.87 42.86
CA LYS A 111 4.86 17.41 44.00
C LYS A 111 5.62 16.37 44.83
N ARG A 112 6.21 15.36 44.18
CA ARG A 112 7.08 14.33 44.80
C ARG A 112 8.24 14.97 45.58
N SER A 113 8.92 15.96 45.00
CA SER A 113 10.02 16.68 45.66
C SER A 113 9.57 17.42 46.93
N THR A 114 8.42 18.08 46.88
CA THR A 114 7.87 18.82 48.02
C THR A 114 7.35 17.90 49.12
N GLN A 115 6.63 16.82 48.75
CA GLN A 115 6.20 15.78 49.69
C GLN A 115 7.39 15.04 50.32
N GLY A 116 8.42 14.68 49.54
CA GLY A 116 9.61 14.01 50.04
C GLY A 116 10.33 14.82 51.13
N ARG A 117 10.39 16.15 50.98
CA ARG A 117 10.92 17.08 51.99
C ARG A 117 10.01 17.26 53.22
N LEU A 118 8.74 16.86 53.17
CA LEU A 118 7.85 16.78 54.33
C LEU A 118 8.02 15.42 55.03
N VAL A 119 7.98 14.32 54.28
CA VAL A 119 8.17 12.96 54.78
C VAL A 119 9.54 12.79 55.47
N ALA A 120 10.61 13.35 54.90
CA ALA A 120 11.94 13.34 55.53
C ALA A 120 11.94 14.04 56.90
N ARG A 121 11.35 15.24 57.00
CA ARG A 121 11.27 15.99 58.27
C ARG A 121 10.42 15.28 59.33
N GLU A 122 9.33 14.63 58.94
CA GLU A 122 8.53 13.82 59.87
C GLU A 122 9.27 12.56 60.34
N LEU A 123 10.03 11.89 59.46
CA LEU A 123 10.85 10.74 59.81
C LEU A 123 12.00 11.14 60.75
N GLU A 124 12.70 12.24 60.48
CA GLU A 124 13.71 12.79 61.39
C GLU A 124 13.12 13.17 62.75
N ALA A 125 11.94 13.81 62.77
CA ALA A 125 11.28 14.21 64.02
C ALA A 125 10.89 12.98 64.84
N ALA A 126 10.30 11.95 64.21
CA ALA A 126 10.01 10.68 64.86
C ALA A 126 11.27 9.97 65.37
N HIS A 127 12.38 10.04 64.63
CA HIS A 127 13.66 9.46 65.05
C HIS A 127 14.27 10.21 66.25
N ARG A 128 14.22 11.55 66.27
CA ARG A 128 14.72 12.38 67.38
C ARG A 128 13.88 12.25 68.67
N LEU A 129 12.56 12.12 68.56
CA LEU A 129 11.65 11.92 69.69
C LEU A 129 11.65 10.46 70.21
N GLY A 130 12.00 9.51 69.35
CA GLY A 130 11.99 8.08 69.65
C GLY A 130 10.58 7.47 69.69
N ASN A 131 10.52 6.15 69.49
CA ASN A 131 9.25 5.42 69.29
C ASN A 131 8.33 5.33 70.54
N GLN A 132 8.69 5.92 71.69
CA GLN A 132 8.04 5.67 72.99
C GLN A 132 7.55 6.94 73.71
N GLU A 133 7.93 8.14 73.29
CA GLU A 133 7.62 9.37 74.05
C GLU A 133 6.11 9.72 74.20
N PRO A 134 5.19 9.39 73.26
CA PRO A 134 3.77 9.73 73.44
C PRO A 134 3.14 9.21 74.73
N LEU A 135 3.64 8.09 75.28
CA LEU A 135 3.19 7.55 76.56
C LEU A 135 3.78 8.32 77.75
N ARG A 136 5.05 8.78 77.66
CA ARG A 136 5.70 9.57 78.73
C ARG A 136 4.97 10.87 79.03
N VAL A 137 4.51 11.58 78.00
CA VAL A 137 3.74 12.82 78.18
C VAL A 137 2.40 12.54 78.87
N LEU A 138 1.74 11.42 78.55
CA LEU A 138 0.46 11.03 79.16
C LEU A 138 0.60 10.59 80.63
N PHE A 139 1.72 9.99 81.02
CA PHE A 139 1.99 9.57 82.40
C PHE A 139 2.42 10.73 83.34
N ASN A 140 2.62 11.94 82.82
CA ASN A 140 3.05 13.11 83.59
C ASN A 140 1.97 14.23 83.64
N LEU A 141 0.69 13.83 83.61
CA LEU A 141 -0.47 14.72 83.66
C LEU A 141 -1.41 14.28 84.79
N GLU A 142 -1.60 15.14 85.78
CA GLU A 142 -2.41 14.85 86.97
C GLU A 142 -3.91 15.15 86.78
N GLU A 143 -4.27 16.00 85.80
CA GLU A 143 -5.65 16.40 85.52
C GLU A 143 -6.29 15.59 84.37
N PRO A 144 -7.40 14.86 84.62
CA PRO A 144 -8.10 14.06 83.60
C PRO A 144 -8.56 14.84 82.36
N ASP A 145 -8.93 16.11 82.57
CA ASP A 145 -9.50 16.95 81.50
C ASP A 145 -8.44 17.45 80.51
N GLN A 146 -7.18 17.56 80.94
CA GLN A 146 -6.03 17.83 80.06
C GLN A 146 -5.71 16.61 79.17
N ILE A 147 -5.75 15.40 79.74
CA ILE A 147 -5.44 14.14 79.05
C ILE A 147 -6.35 13.96 77.82
N ASN A 148 -7.65 14.19 77.96
CA ASN A 148 -8.60 14.10 76.84
C ASN A 148 -8.29 15.08 75.70
N ARG A 149 -7.87 16.31 76.02
CA ARG A 149 -7.46 17.31 75.00
C ARG A 149 -6.17 16.90 74.29
N VAL A 150 -5.15 16.47 75.06
CA VAL A 150 -3.86 16.01 74.52
C VAL A 150 -4.02 14.80 73.60
N LEU A 151 -4.80 13.80 74.00
CA LEU A 151 -5.10 12.62 73.17
C LEU A 151 -5.79 13.01 71.85
N LYS A 152 -6.75 13.94 71.88
CA LYS A 152 -7.45 14.41 70.69
C LYS A 152 -6.51 15.15 69.73
N TYR A 153 -5.64 16.02 70.24
CA TYR A 153 -4.64 16.73 69.41
C TYR A 153 -3.58 15.78 68.83
N TYR A 154 -3.10 14.80 69.61
CA TYR A 154 -2.22 13.75 69.11
C TYR A 154 -2.88 12.94 67.98
N GLY A 155 -4.18 12.62 68.13
CA GLY A 155 -4.98 11.99 67.07
C GLY A 155 -5.02 12.78 65.76
N TYR A 156 -5.13 14.12 65.81
CA TYR A 156 -5.03 14.95 64.60
C TYR A 156 -3.64 14.91 63.97
N VAL A 157 -2.56 14.97 64.76
CA VAL A 157 -1.17 14.90 64.27
C VAL A 157 -0.88 13.56 63.58
N VAL A 158 -1.29 12.43 64.18
CA VAL A 158 -1.12 11.10 63.59
C VAL A 158 -1.89 10.96 62.26
N ASN A 159 -3.12 11.49 62.20
CA ASN A 159 -3.90 11.48 60.96
C ASN A 159 -3.29 12.40 59.87
N ALA A 160 -2.74 13.56 60.23
CA ALA A 160 -2.03 14.42 59.29
C ALA A 160 -0.79 13.72 58.70
N ARG A 161 0.03 13.06 59.55
CA ARG A 161 1.17 12.24 59.13
C ARG A 161 0.77 11.12 58.16
N LYS A 162 -0.31 10.39 58.49
CA LYS A 162 -0.88 9.35 57.62
C LYS A 162 -1.28 9.91 56.25
N ASN A 163 -1.94 11.07 56.21
CA ASN A 163 -2.38 11.70 54.97
C ASN A 163 -1.20 12.15 54.10
N ILE A 164 -0.13 12.72 54.68
CA ILE A 164 1.10 13.07 53.95
C ILE A 164 1.74 11.83 53.31
N LEU A 165 1.84 10.73 54.05
CA LEU A 165 2.40 9.46 53.54
C LEU A 165 1.54 8.83 52.44
N LEU A 166 0.21 8.89 52.56
CA LEU A 166 -0.71 8.40 51.52
C LEU A 166 -0.65 9.25 50.25
N ASP A 167 -0.67 10.58 50.36
CA ASP A 167 -0.57 11.45 49.20
C ASP A 167 0.79 11.33 48.48
N TYR A 168 1.88 11.11 49.22
CA TYR A 168 3.19 10.80 48.66
C TYR A 168 3.19 9.46 47.91
N LYS A 169 2.66 8.38 48.50
CA LYS A 169 2.52 7.07 47.84
C LYS A 169 1.67 7.16 46.56
N ASN A 170 0.54 7.86 46.60
CA ASN A 170 -0.32 8.08 45.44
C ASN A 170 0.41 8.87 44.33
N THR A 171 1.22 9.86 44.71
CA THR A 171 1.98 10.68 43.77
C THR A 171 3.13 9.89 43.12
N LEU A 172 3.78 8.98 43.86
CA LEU A 172 4.74 8.02 43.31
C LEU A 172 4.06 7.06 42.33
N ALA A 173 2.94 6.44 42.71
CA ALA A 173 2.20 5.53 41.84
C ALA A 173 1.75 6.20 40.53
N HIS A 174 1.18 7.41 40.61
CA HIS A 174 0.82 8.21 39.45
C HIS A 174 2.02 8.56 38.56
N LEU A 175 3.20 8.83 39.15
CA LEU A 175 4.42 9.10 38.39
C LEU A 175 4.87 7.85 37.61
N THR A 176 4.86 6.67 38.24
CA THR A 176 5.14 5.39 37.57
C THR A 176 4.17 5.13 36.41
N THR A 177 2.85 5.31 36.62
CA THR A 177 1.86 5.14 35.54
C THR A 177 2.13 6.08 34.36
N VAL A 178 2.44 7.35 34.62
CA VAL A 178 2.79 8.33 33.58
C VAL A 178 4.10 7.94 32.87
N GLU A 179 5.10 7.44 33.59
CA GLU A 179 6.38 6.99 33.02
C GLU A 179 6.22 5.75 32.12
N THR A 180 5.39 4.78 32.52
CA THR A 180 5.00 3.65 31.65
C THR A 180 4.24 4.13 30.40
N SER A 181 3.25 5.02 30.55
CA SER A 181 2.49 5.57 29.41
C SER A 181 3.36 6.38 28.44
N LEU A 182 4.37 7.10 28.95
CA LEU A 182 5.34 7.82 28.11
C LEU A 182 6.21 6.86 27.30
N ALA A 183 6.71 5.78 27.91
CA ALA A 183 7.49 4.76 27.21
C ALA A 183 6.66 4.07 26.11
N GLU A 184 5.43 3.64 26.45
CA GLU A 184 4.51 2.99 25.51
C GLU A 184 4.17 3.89 24.32
N LYS A 185 3.80 5.16 24.56
CA LYS A 185 3.43 6.10 23.49
C LYS A 185 4.63 6.54 22.64
N ARG A 186 5.84 6.62 23.21
CA ARG A 186 7.08 6.84 22.43
C ARG A 186 7.39 5.65 21.51
N GLY A 187 7.25 4.41 22.01
CA GLY A 187 7.36 3.21 21.17
C GLY A 187 6.33 3.18 20.03
N LYS A 188 5.07 3.52 20.32
CA LYS A 188 4.00 3.65 19.30
C LYS A 188 4.26 4.77 18.29
N LEU A 189 4.83 5.91 18.72
CA LEU A 189 5.21 7.00 17.83
C LEU A 189 6.30 6.56 16.84
N GLU A 190 7.32 5.87 17.31
CA GLU A 190 8.45 5.44 16.47
C GLU A 190 8.04 4.34 15.48
N ALA A 191 7.25 3.36 15.92
CA ALA A 191 6.65 2.37 15.02
C ALA A 191 5.75 3.04 13.96
N SER A 192 5.04 4.12 14.31
CA SER A 192 4.22 4.88 13.35
C SER A 192 5.09 5.61 12.31
N ARG A 193 6.28 6.11 12.68
CA ARG A 193 7.23 6.76 11.77
C ARG A 193 7.84 5.78 10.77
N SER A 194 8.35 4.65 11.24
CA SER A 194 8.89 3.59 10.36
C SER A 194 7.83 3.05 9.38
N GLN A 195 6.56 2.97 9.82
CA GLN A 195 5.45 2.64 8.93
C GLN A 195 5.20 3.73 7.86
N VAL A 196 5.34 5.02 8.20
CA VAL A 196 5.24 6.13 7.22
C VAL A 196 6.33 6.03 6.16
N GLU A 197 7.57 5.75 6.53
CA GLU A 197 8.69 5.55 5.60
C GLU A 197 8.40 4.39 4.64
N THR A 198 7.96 3.26 5.19
CA THR A 198 7.59 2.05 4.44
C THR A 198 6.46 2.31 3.44
N VAL A 199 5.37 2.97 3.88
CA VAL A 199 4.21 3.29 3.04
C VAL A 199 4.55 4.36 1.99
N SER A 200 5.42 5.33 2.32
CA SER A 200 5.92 6.34 1.37
C SER A 200 6.73 5.70 0.25
N ALA A 201 7.65 4.78 0.57
CA ALA A 201 8.42 4.04 -0.42
C ALA A 201 7.53 3.18 -1.34
N GLN A 202 6.50 2.52 -0.78
CA GLN A 202 5.50 1.78 -1.56
C GLN A 202 4.71 2.69 -2.50
N LEU A 203 4.28 3.87 -2.04
CA LEU A 203 3.56 4.85 -2.86
C LEU A 203 4.43 5.37 -4.02
N GLN A 204 5.69 5.73 -3.74
CA GLN A 204 6.65 6.15 -4.77
C GLN A 204 6.87 5.06 -5.83
N ALA A 205 7.00 3.79 -5.42
CA ALA A 205 7.12 2.67 -6.34
C ALA A 205 5.88 2.51 -7.24
N LYS A 206 4.65 2.70 -6.71
CA LYS A 206 3.42 2.67 -7.52
C LYS A 206 3.31 3.85 -8.48
N VAL A 207 3.74 5.06 -8.08
CA VAL A 207 3.84 6.23 -8.98
C VAL A 207 4.86 5.98 -10.10
N GLY A 208 5.97 5.29 -9.82
CA GLY A 208 6.92 4.83 -10.83
C GLY A 208 6.31 3.84 -11.83
N GLU A 209 5.65 2.79 -11.34
CA GLU A 209 4.94 1.79 -12.16
C GLU A 209 3.83 2.43 -13.01
N ARG A 210 3.08 3.39 -12.46
CA ARG A 210 2.10 4.20 -13.20
C ARG A 210 2.75 4.92 -14.38
N LYS A 211 3.89 5.58 -14.17
CA LYS A 211 4.62 6.32 -15.20
C LYS A 211 5.13 5.42 -16.33
N THR A 212 5.64 4.22 -16.01
CA THR A 212 6.11 3.27 -17.05
C THR A 212 4.96 2.65 -17.83
N VAL A 213 3.84 2.31 -17.18
CA VAL A 213 2.64 1.80 -17.87
C VAL A 213 2.02 2.86 -18.78
N LEU A 214 1.90 4.12 -18.34
CA LEU A 214 1.41 5.21 -19.19
C LEU A 214 2.32 5.46 -20.40
N ALA A 215 3.65 5.43 -20.24
CA ALA A 215 4.58 5.55 -21.36
C ALA A 215 4.45 4.37 -22.37
N ALA A 216 4.21 3.15 -21.87
CA ALA A 216 3.96 1.98 -22.72
C ALA A 216 2.61 2.05 -23.46
N ILE A 217 1.58 2.64 -22.84
CA ILE A 217 0.28 2.91 -23.49
C ILE A 217 0.44 3.97 -24.59
N ASN A 218 1.10 5.10 -24.33
CA ASN A 218 1.29 6.17 -25.31
C ASN A 218 2.03 5.65 -26.56
N LYS A 219 3.15 4.93 -26.38
CA LYS A 219 3.88 4.29 -27.50
C LYS A 219 3.02 3.28 -28.30
N LYS A 220 1.91 2.79 -27.72
CA LYS A 220 0.93 1.91 -28.38
C LYS A 220 -0.31 2.62 -28.94
N LEU A 221 -0.40 3.93 -28.77
CA LEU A 221 -1.26 4.82 -29.53
C LEU A 221 -0.48 5.38 -30.73
N ASP A 222 0.76 5.82 -30.53
CA ASP A 222 1.64 6.38 -31.57
C ASP A 222 2.01 5.40 -32.70
N HIS A 223 1.83 4.09 -32.50
CA HIS A 223 2.07 3.04 -33.50
C HIS A 223 0.75 2.40 -33.99
N GLY A 224 -0.37 3.13 -33.84
CA GLY A 224 -1.72 2.67 -34.21
C GLY A 224 -2.44 3.56 -35.23
N ASN A 225 -1.74 4.53 -35.81
CA ASN A 225 -2.14 5.40 -36.92
C ASN A 225 -1.21 5.16 -38.12
#